data_AF-A0A2M8FCY2-F1
#
_entry.id   AF-A0A2M8FCY2-F1
#
_cell.length_a   1.000
_cell.length_b   1.000
_cell.length_c   1.000
_cell.angle_alpha   90.00
_cell.angle_beta   90.00
_cell.angle_gamma   90.00
#
_symmetry.space_group_name_H-M   'P 1'
#
loop_
_entity.id
_entity.type
_entity.pdbx_description
1 polymer ?
#
loop_
_entity_poly.entity_id
_entity_poly.type
_entity_poly.pdbx_seq_one_letter_code
_entity_poly.pdbx_strand_id
1 'polypeptide(L)'
;MSKINRNLFKDIKKNKYFQLLPDFKEDRVQKITTLALTLVALSFFGLFAINPTLSTIAKLEKELSDNKFVDQKLQTKINDLSLLQQKYALIQQDLPYVYSSVPKSPEAPLVIAQIQTLAKANNLKISSFQTFQAEIEKSPTNLKKYSNFLFNLSAVGAYQDINMFISSLNSMQRIITLDMLSISKKIDDTSLLELNLKGTTFFKK
;
A
#
# COMPACT_ATOMS: atom_id res chain seq x y z
N MET A 1 44.52 -29.05 62.54
CA MET A 1 45.40 -30.15 62.08
C MET A 1 44.67 -30.99 61.05
N SER A 2 45.13 -31.04 59.80
CA SER A 2 44.79 -32.11 58.87
C SER A 2 46.00 -32.31 57.94
N LYS A 3 46.68 -33.44 58.08
CA LYS A 3 47.89 -33.79 57.30
C LYS A 3 47.44 -34.28 55.93
N ILE A 4 47.81 -33.56 54.87
CA ILE A 4 47.68 -34.02 53.49
C ILE A 4 48.55 -35.27 53.31
N ASN A 5 47.90 -36.38 52.97
CA ASN A 5 48.50 -37.70 52.84
C ASN A 5 49.41 -37.76 51.59
N ARG A 6 50.73 -37.84 51.80
CA ARG A 6 51.76 -37.90 50.73
C ARG A 6 51.78 -39.21 49.93
N ASN A 7 50.94 -40.19 50.26
CA ASN A 7 50.94 -41.51 49.62
C ASN A 7 50.09 -41.59 48.33
N LEU A 8 49.26 -40.60 48.02
CA LEU A 8 48.45 -40.59 46.78
C LEU A 8 49.30 -40.60 45.50
N PHE A 9 50.51 -40.01 45.54
CA PHE A 9 51.39 -39.94 44.37
C PHE A 9 52.27 -41.17 44.15
N LYS A 10 52.39 -42.08 45.14
CA LYS A 10 53.21 -43.30 45.02
C LYS A 10 52.49 -44.40 44.24
N ASP A 11 51.18 -44.50 44.35
CA ASP A 11 50.39 -45.50 43.63
C ASP A 11 50.22 -45.18 42.13
N ILE A 12 50.36 -43.90 41.75
CA ILE A 12 50.31 -43.47 40.35
C ILE A 12 51.49 -44.00 39.54
N LYS A 13 52.69 -44.10 40.15
CA LYS A 13 53.92 -44.58 39.48
C LYS A 13 53.95 -46.09 39.23
N LYS A 14 53.11 -46.88 39.90
CA LYS A 14 53.06 -48.34 39.76
C LYS A 14 52.09 -48.82 38.68
N ASN A 15 51.35 -47.92 38.04
CA ASN A 15 50.45 -48.27 36.97
C ASN A 15 51.24 -48.63 35.70
N LYS A 16 50.96 -49.83 35.16
CA LYS A 16 51.60 -50.44 33.96
C LYS A 16 51.61 -49.51 32.73
N TYR A 17 50.71 -48.54 32.71
CA TYR A 17 50.58 -47.51 31.67
C TYR A 17 51.74 -46.48 31.66
N PHE A 18 52.42 -46.25 32.78
CA PHE A 18 53.54 -45.30 32.85
C PHE A 18 54.85 -45.83 32.25
N GLN A 19 54.98 -47.15 32.06
CA GLN A 19 56.15 -47.77 31.41
C GLN A 19 56.11 -47.65 29.86
N LEU A 20 55.00 -47.19 29.28
CA LEU A 20 54.84 -46.98 27.84
C LEU A 20 55.26 -45.57 27.39
N LEU A 21 55.69 -44.71 28.32
CA LEU A 21 56.12 -43.35 27.99
C LEU A 21 57.57 -43.37 27.47
N PRO A 22 57.86 -42.76 26.30
CA PRO A 22 59.22 -42.71 25.75
C PRO A 22 60.16 -41.92 26.68
N ASP A 23 61.43 -42.32 26.75
CA ASP A 23 62.45 -41.64 27.56
C ASP A 23 62.84 -40.32 26.86
N PHE A 24 62.39 -39.19 27.41
CA PHE A 24 62.51 -37.85 26.82
C PHE A 24 63.93 -37.24 26.88
N LYS A 25 64.97 -38.04 27.15
CA LYS A 25 66.34 -37.56 27.34
C LYS A 25 67.14 -37.38 26.04
N GLU A 26 66.63 -37.86 24.91
CA GLU A 26 67.33 -37.83 23.62
C GLU A 26 66.93 -36.59 22.80
N ASP A 27 67.89 -35.75 22.39
CA ASP A 27 67.68 -34.45 21.72
C ASP A 27 66.76 -34.53 20.48
N ARG A 28 66.78 -35.67 19.77
CA ARG A 28 65.93 -35.90 18.59
C ARG A 28 64.47 -36.10 18.97
N VAL A 29 64.22 -36.84 20.05
CA VAL A 29 62.85 -37.10 20.55
C VAL A 29 62.23 -35.80 21.05
N GLN A 30 62.98 -34.98 21.77
CA GLN A 30 62.49 -33.68 22.26
C GLN A 30 62.09 -32.74 21.11
N LYS A 31 62.89 -32.68 20.03
CA LYS A 31 62.57 -31.87 18.85
C LYS A 31 61.31 -32.36 18.13
N ILE A 32 61.17 -33.68 17.94
CA ILE A 32 59.98 -34.27 17.29
C ILE A 32 58.73 -34.08 18.15
N THR A 33 58.81 -34.31 19.46
CA THR A 33 57.69 -34.09 20.39
C THR A 33 57.28 -32.63 20.41
N THR A 34 58.24 -31.70 20.42
CA THR A 34 57.95 -30.25 20.37
C THR A 34 57.25 -29.88 19.07
N LEU A 35 57.75 -30.36 17.93
CA LEU A 35 57.14 -30.10 16.62
C LEU A 35 55.70 -30.64 16.56
N ALA A 36 55.48 -31.87 17.03
CA ALA A 36 54.16 -32.48 17.10
C ALA A 36 53.21 -31.68 18.02
N LEU A 37 53.69 -31.25 19.20
CA LEU A 37 52.91 -30.42 20.12
C LEU A 37 52.57 -29.05 19.51
N THR A 38 53.51 -28.41 18.82
CA THR A 38 53.24 -27.12 18.14
C THR A 38 52.22 -27.27 17.02
N LEU A 39 52.29 -28.36 16.23
CA LEU A 39 51.32 -28.63 15.18
C LEU A 39 49.92 -28.87 15.77
N VAL A 40 49.82 -29.69 16.82
CA VAL A 40 48.57 -29.95 17.54
C VAL A 40 48.01 -28.68 18.15
N ALA A 41 48.85 -27.85 18.76
CA ALA A 41 48.45 -26.56 19.32
C ALA A 41 47.92 -25.61 18.23
N LEU A 42 48.61 -25.50 17.10
CA LEU A 42 48.16 -24.68 15.97
C LEU A 42 46.82 -25.16 15.41
N SER A 43 46.64 -26.48 15.24
CA SER A 43 45.37 -27.04 14.79
C SER A 43 44.25 -26.82 15.81
N PHE A 44 44.54 -26.99 17.10
CA PHE A 44 43.58 -26.75 18.17
C PHE A 44 43.14 -25.29 18.21
N PHE A 45 44.07 -24.34 18.23
CA PHE A 45 43.74 -22.91 18.23
C PHE A 45 43.11 -22.46 16.92
N GLY A 46 43.55 -22.99 15.77
CA GLY A 46 42.94 -22.73 14.47
C GLY A 46 41.45 -23.09 14.43
N LEU A 47 41.11 -24.29 14.89
CA LEU A 47 39.74 -24.79 14.86
C LEU A 47 38.86 -24.22 15.98
N PHE A 48 39.38 -24.16 17.21
CA PHE A 48 38.57 -23.82 18.38
C PHE A 48 38.62 -22.34 18.79
N ALA A 49 39.62 -21.58 18.36
CA ALA A 49 39.72 -20.15 18.70
C ALA A 49 39.53 -19.25 17.45
N ILE A 50 40.22 -19.54 16.34
CA ILE A 50 40.24 -18.64 15.17
C ILE A 50 38.98 -18.81 14.30
N ASN A 51 38.58 -20.04 13.98
CA ASN A 51 37.39 -20.28 13.18
C ASN A 51 36.08 -19.67 13.76
N PRO A 52 35.75 -19.86 15.05
CA PRO A 52 34.52 -19.28 15.60
C PRO A 52 34.53 -17.74 15.64
N THR A 53 35.71 -17.11 15.78
CA THR A 53 35.81 -15.64 15.76
C THR A 53 35.58 -15.07 14.36
N LEU A 54 36.16 -15.67 13.32
CA LEU A 54 35.91 -15.27 11.93
C LEU A 54 34.44 -15.46 11.53
N SER A 55 33.80 -16.56 11.96
CA SER A 55 32.37 -16.78 11.73
C SER A 55 31.52 -15.71 12.42
N THR A 56 31.90 -15.30 13.63
CA THR A 56 31.21 -14.23 14.37
C THR A 56 31.36 -12.87 13.68
N ILE A 57 32.55 -12.54 13.17
CA ILE A 57 32.79 -11.30 12.41
C ILE A 57 31.92 -11.27 11.15
N ALA A 58 31.94 -12.33 10.35
CA ALA A 58 31.13 -12.41 9.13
C ALA A 58 29.62 -12.29 9.44
N LYS A 59 29.16 -12.90 10.54
CA LYS A 59 27.78 -12.77 11.01
C LYS A 59 27.46 -11.32 11.41
N LEU A 60 28.32 -10.66 12.18
CA LEU A 60 28.14 -9.26 12.62
C LEU A 60 28.14 -8.29 11.42
N GLU A 61 29.01 -8.48 10.44
CA GLU A 61 29.02 -7.67 9.21
C GLU A 61 27.71 -7.81 8.43
N LYS A 62 27.21 -9.05 8.30
CA LYS A 62 25.92 -9.31 7.67
C LYS A 62 24.78 -8.64 8.44
N GLU A 63 24.72 -8.82 9.76
CA GLU A 63 23.71 -8.18 10.60
C GLU A 63 23.77 -6.65 10.49
N LEU A 64 24.96 -6.06 10.44
CA LEU A 64 25.13 -4.62 10.24
C LEU A 64 24.60 -4.17 8.88
N SER A 65 24.91 -4.90 7.81
CA SER A 65 24.41 -4.61 6.46
C SER A 65 22.89 -4.72 6.40
N ASP A 66 22.31 -5.78 6.94
CA ASP A 66 20.87 -6.02 6.98
C ASP A 66 20.16 -4.91 7.77
N ASN A 67 20.69 -4.54 8.94
CA ASN A 67 20.16 -3.44 9.75
C ASN A 67 20.22 -2.09 9.04
N LYS A 68 21.32 -1.78 8.33
CA LYS A 68 21.43 -0.55 7.53
C LYS A 68 20.42 -0.53 6.39
N PHE A 69 20.21 -1.65 5.72
CA PHE A 69 19.19 -1.76 4.67
C PHE A 69 17.78 -1.51 5.21
N VAL A 70 17.45 -2.12 6.36
CA VAL A 70 16.16 -1.91 7.03
C VAL A 70 15.99 -0.45 7.45
N ASP A 71 17.01 0.16 8.07
CA ASP A 71 16.99 1.57 8.45
C ASP A 71 16.73 2.48 7.25
N GLN A 72 17.45 2.29 6.15
CA GLN A 72 17.21 3.04 4.90
C GLN A 72 15.77 2.91 4.41
N LYS A 73 15.18 1.70 4.43
CA LYS A 73 13.79 1.48 4.04
C LYS A 73 12.81 2.17 4.99
N LEU A 74 13.09 2.20 6.28
CA LEU A 74 12.27 2.89 7.26
C LEU A 74 12.34 4.42 7.06
N GLN A 75 13.54 4.96 6.83
CA GLN A 75 13.72 6.38 6.52
C GLN A 75 12.96 6.79 5.25
N THR A 76 12.99 5.97 4.19
CA THR A 76 12.16 6.21 3.00
C THR A 76 10.67 6.27 3.35
N LYS A 77 10.16 5.30 4.13
CA LYS A 77 8.75 5.29 4.55
C LYS A 77 8.37 6.50 5.39
N ILE A 78 9.25 6.94 6.29
CA ILE A 78 9.03 8.15 7.11
C ILE A 78 8.92 9.38 6.21
N ASN A 79 9.83 9.52 5.25
CA ASN A 79 9.81 10.63 4.30
C ASN A 79 8.56 10.60 3.41
N ASP A 80 8.18 9.42 2.91
CA ASP A 80 6.97 9.24 2.08
C ASP A 80 5.70 9.57 2.88
N LEU A 81 5.62 9.17 4.16
CA LEU A 81 4.50 9.49 5.04
C LEU A 81 4.42 10.98 5.34
N SER A 82 5.56 11.63 5.61
CA SER A 82 5.61 13.07 5.83
C SER A 82 5.16 13.83 4.58
N LEU A 83 5.64 13.42 3.39
CA LEU A 83 5.22 14.01 2.12
C LEU A 83 3.72 13.78 1.86
N LEU A 84 3.21 12.58 2.16
CA LEU A 84 1.80 12.25 2.02
C LEU A 84 0.94 13.10 2.95
N GLN A 85 1.33 13.30 4.21
CA GLN A 85 0.62 14.16 5.15
C GLN A 85 0.58 15.62 4.67
N GLN A 86 1.70 16.15 4.19
CA GLN A 86 1.75 17.49 3.62
C GLN A 86 0.81 17.62 2.41
N LYS A 87 0.89 16.69 1.45
CA LYS A 87 0.02 16.69 0.27
C LYS A 87 -1.45 16.50 0.62
N TYR A 88 -1.75 15.62 1.58
CA TYR A 88 -3.10 15.38 2.05
C TYR A 88 -3.69 16.62 2.69
N ALA A 89 -2.94 17.31 3.57
CA ALA A 89 -3.39 18.54 4.20
C ALA A 89 -3.76 19.63 3.19
N LEU A 90 -3.03 19.72 2.07
CA LEU A 90 -3.34 20.68 0.98
C LEU A 90 -4.66 20.38 0.28
N ILE A 91 -5.03 19.11 0.12
CA ILE A 91 -6.24 18.71 -0.64
C ILE A 91 -7.41 18.29 0.25
N GLN A 92 -7.21 18.20 1.57
CA GLN A 92 -8.19 17.64 2.51
C GLN A 92 -9.51 18.40 2.47
N GLN A 93 -9.47 19.72 2.32
CA GLN A 93 -10.65 20.58 2.23
C GLN A 93 -11.45 20.33 0.94
N ASP A 94 -10.77 19.99 -0.16
CA ASP A 94 -11.39 19.81 -1.47
C ASP A 94 -11.94 18.38 -1.68
N LEU A 95 -11.43 17.44 -0.90
CA LEU A 95 -11.72 16.02 -1.04
C LEU A 95 -13.22 15.66 -0.96
N PRO A 96 -14.04 16.28 -0.08
CA PRO A 96 -15.49 16.05 -0.06
C PRO A 96 -16.16 16.46 -1.37
N TYR A 97 -15.76 17.59 -1.97
CA TYR A 97 -16.31 18.04 -3.24
C TYR A 97 -15.96 17.07 -4.36
N VAL A 98 -14.70 16.65 -4.44
CA VAL A 98 -14.24 15.65 -5.42
C VAL A 98 -15.01 14.33 -5.29
N TYR A 99 -15.22 13.84 -4.07
CA TYR A 99 -15.99 12.61 -3.84
C TYR A 99 -17.49 12.78 -4.08
N SER A 100 -18.04 13.97 -3.89
CA SER A 100 -19.42 14.28 -4.28
C SER A 100 -19.61 14.34 -5.80
N SER A 101 -18.56 14.70 -6.54
CA SER A 101 -18.61 14.81 -8.00
C SER A 101 -18.70 13.47 -8.72
N VAL A 102 -18.08 12.42 -8.16
CA VAL A 102 -18.18 11.03 -8.63
C VAL A 102 -18.47 10.11 -7.44
N PRO A 103 -19.75 9.95 -7.04
CA PRO A 103 -20.10 9.19 -5.86
C PRO A 103 -19.78 7.71 -6.00
N LYS A 104 -19.70 7.01 -4.87
CA LYS A 104 -19.41 5.56 -4.82
C LYS A 104 -20.60 4.69 -5.26
N SER A 105 -21.78 5.28 -5.39
CA SER A 105 -22.98 4.58 -5.81
C SER A 105 -23.74 5.41 -6.84
N PRO A 106 -24.66 4.81 -7.62
CA PRO A 106 -25.43 5.54 -8.62
C PRO A 106 -26.23 6.71 -8.02
N GLU A 107 -26.85 6.51 -6.85
CA GLU A 107 -27.71 7.51 -6.18
C GLU A 107 -28.76 8.12 -7.13
N ALA A 108 -29.31 7.31 -8.04
CA ALA A 108 -30.25 7.80 -9.06
C ALA A 108 -31.43 8.60 -8.48
N PRO A 109 -32.08 8.18 -7.37
CA PRO A 109 -33.13 8.99 -6.74
C PRO A 109 -32.66 10.37 -6.28
N LEU A 110 -31.42 10.48 -5.79
CA LEU A 110 -30.85 11.75 -5.33
C LEU A 110 -30.64 12.70 -6.50
N VAL A 111 -30.10 12.20 -7.62
CA VAL A 111 -29.91 12.99 -8.85
C VAL A 111 -31.24 13.49 -9.39
N ILE A 112 -32.25 12.61 -9.44
CA ILE A 112 -33.60 12.98 -9.85
C ILE A 112 -34.13 14.12 -8.96
N ALA A 113 -34.05 13.97 -7.63
CA ALA A 113 -34.53 14.96 -6.69
C ALA A 113 -33.78 16.31 -6.81
N GLN A 114 -32.47 16.27 -7.03
CA GLN A 114 -31.65 17.47 -7.25
C GLN A 114 -32.05 18.19 -8.53
N ILE A 115 -32.19 17.47 -9.65
CA ILE A 115 -32.62 18.06 -10.93
C ILE A 115 -34.06 18.59 -10.84
N GLN A 116 -34.96 17.89 -10.15
CA GLN A 116 -36.32 18.37 -9.88
C GLN A 116 -36.33 19.66 -9.07
N THR A 117 -35.47 19.76 -8.06
CA THR A 117 -35.32 20.98 -7.25
C THR A 117 -34.80 22.14 -8.10
N LEU A 118 -33.82 21.89 -8.97
CA LEU A 118 -33.30 22.90 -9.91
C LEU A 118 -34.36 23.35 -10.91
N ALA A 119 -35.14 22.43 -11.48
CA ALA A 119 -36.24 22.76 -12.38
C ALA A 119 -37.29 23.63 -11.69
N LYS A 120 -37.70 23.26 -10.48
CA LYS A 120 -38.66 24.03 -9.67
C LYS A 120 -38.14 25.42 -9.32
N ALA A 121 -36.86 25.54 -8.94
CA ALA A 121 -36.24 26.83 -8.63
C ALA A 121 -36.17 27.78 -9.84
N ASN A 122 -36.13 27.22 -11.05
CA ASN A 122 -36.12 27.95 -12.31
C ASN A 122 -37.50 27.93 -13.02
N ASN A 123 -38.60 27.75 -12.28
CA ASN A 123 -39.98 27.78 -12.81
C ASN A 123 -40.29 26.80 -13.96
N LEU A 124 -39.52 25.73 -14.12
CA LEU A 124 -39.78 24.70 -15.11
C LEU A 124 -40.72 23.63 -14.56
N LYS A 125 -41.74 23.27 -15.36
CA LYS A 125 -42.62 22.14 -15.06
C LYS A 125 -42.09 20.88 -15.72
N ILE A 126 -41.67 19.91 -14.92
CA ILE A 126 -41.22 18.60 -15.43
C ILE A 126 -42.43 17.81 -15.91
N SER A 127 -42.40 17.38 -17.17
CA SER A 127 -43.39 16.51 -17.81
C SER A 127 -43.04 15.04 -17.60
N SER A 128 -41.76 14.67 -17.74
CA SER A 128 -41.29 13.30 -17.53
C SER A 128 -39.83 13.27 -17.10
N PHE A 129 -39.47 12.27 -16.29
CA PHE A 129 -38.08 11.96 -15.94
C PHE A 129 -37.91 10.44 -15.96
N GLN A 130 -36.92 9.95 -16.69
CA GLN A 130 -36.63 8.52 -16.81
C GLN A 130 -35.14 8.27 -16.61
N THR A 131 -34.80 7.20 -15.92
CA THR A 131 -33.41 6.74 -15.76
C THR A 131 -33.25 5.37 -16.39
N PHE A 132 -32.17 5.17 -17.12
CA PHE A 132 -31.81 3.91 -17.72
C PHE A 132 -30.48 3.46 -17.13
N GLN A 133 -30.42 2.21 -16.68
CA GLN A 133 -29.14 1.62 -16.31
C GLN A 133 -28.28 1.55 -17.57
N ALA A 134 -27.07 2.11 -17.52
CA ALA A 134 -26.10 1.84 -18.57
C ALA A 134 -25.50 0.46 -18.30
N GLU A 135 -25.25 -0.24 -19.39
CA GLU A 135 -24.78 -1.62 -19.41
C GLU A 135 -23.56 -1.82 -18.52
N ILE A 136 -23.68 -2.74 -17.55
CA ILE A 136 -22.52 -3.41 -16.95
C ILE A 136 -22.02 -4.41 -17.98
N GLU A 137 -21.62 -3.95 -19.16
CA GLU A 137 -20.86 -4.81 -20.04
C GLU A 137 -19.60 -5.17 -19.27
N LYS A 138 -19.51 -6.44 -18.89
CA LYS A 138 -18.26 -7.10 -18.55
C LYS A 138 -17.42 -7.09 -19.82
N SER A 139 -16.93 -5.91 -20.20
CA SER A 139 -15.90 -5.81 -21.21
C SER A 139 -14.76 -6.70 -20.70
N PRO A 140 -14.25 -7.64 -21.52
CA PRO A 140 -13.21 -8.58 -21.10
C PRO A 140 -11.93 -7.86 -20.63
N THR A 141 -11.86 -6.55 -20.84
CA THR A 141 -10.86 -5.65 -20.29
C THR A 141 -11.42 -4.89 -19.07
N ASN A 142 -10.96 -5.28 -17.89
CA ASN A 142 -11.25 -4.68 -16.56
C ASN A 142 -10.77 -3.21 -16.39
N LEU A 143 -10.78 -2.39 -17.45
CA LEU A 143 -10.08 -1.11 -17.49
C LEU A 143 -10.92 0.09 -17.02
N LYS A 144 -12.26 0.01 -17.02
CA LYS A 144 -13.11 1.12 -16.59
C LYS A 144 -13.34 1.08 -15.07
N LYS A 145 -12.73 2.05 -14.37
CA LYS A 145 -12.87 2.26 -12.91
C LYS A 145 -14.15 3.00 -12.50
N TYR A 146 -15.03 3.27 -13.47
CA TYR A 146 -16.27 4.00 -13.30
C TYR A 146 -17.39 3.31 -14.07
N SER A 147 -18.60 3.53 -13.59
CA SER A 147 -19.85 3.13 -14.20
C SER A 147 -20.71 4.37 -14.41
N ASN A 148 -21.74 4.25 -15.22
CA ASN A 148 -22.63 5.36 -15.53
C ASN A 148 -24.08 4.90 -15.59
N PHE A 149 -24.98 5.86 -15.61
CA PHE A 149 -26.37 5.64 -15.98
C PHE A 149 -26.87 6.84 -16.78
N LEU A 150 -27.83 6.56 -17.65
CA LEU A 150 -28.42 7.55 -18.54
C LEU A 150 -29.71 8.08 -17.90
N PHE A 151 -30.05 9.33 -18.20
CA PHE A 151 -31.35 9.88 -17.85
C PHE A 151 -31.91 10.71 -19.00
N ASN A 152 -33.24 10.70 -19.10
CA ASN A 152 -34.01 11.56 -19.99
C ASN A 152 -34.93 12.43 -19.14
N LEU A 153 -35.01 13.71 -19.47
CA LEU A 153 -35.86 14.71 -18.84
C LEU A 153 -36.64 15.45 -19.93
N SER A 154 -37.95 15.56 -19.76
CA SER A 154 -38.79 16.50 -20.51
C SER A 154 -39.37 17.52 -19.55
N ALA A 155 -39.23 18.82 -19.86
CA ALA A 155 -39.74 19.92 -19.06
C ALA A 155 -40.31 21.02 -19.95
N VAL A 156 -41.22 21.83 -19.41
CA VAL A 156 -41.88 22.94 -20.11
C VAL A 156 -41.68 24.24 -19.34
N GLY A 157 -41.38 25.32 -20.05
CA GLY A 157 -41.24 26.66 -19.47
C GLY A 157 -40.90 27.73 -20.49
N ALA A 158 -40.66 28.96 -20.02
CA ALA A 158 -40.19 30.05 -20.87
C ALA A 158 -38.72 29.86 -21.27
N TYR A 159 -38.31 30.48 -22.37
CA TYR A 159 -36.92 30.39 -22.85
C TYR A 159 -35.88 30.85 -21.82
N GLN A 160 -36.16 31.94 -21.10
CA GLN A 160 -35.26 32.48 -20.08
C GLN A 160 -35.08 31.49 -18.92
N ASP A 161 -36.17 30.88 -18.46
CA ASP A 161 -36.18 29.86 -17.41
C ASP A 161 -35.38 28.61 -17.80
N ILE A 162 -35.53 28.16 -19.06
CA ILE A 162 -34.73 27.05 -19.62
C ILE A 162 -33.24 27.38 -19.59
N ASN A 163 -32.85 28.60 -19.98
CA ASN A 163 -31.45 29.01 -19.99
C ASN A 163 -30.86 29.07 -18.57
N MET A 164 -31.62 29.57 -17.59
CA MET A 164 -31.20 29.59 -16.17
C MET A 164 -31.10 28.18 -15.59
N PHE A 165 -32.02 27.28 -15.96
CA PHE A 165 -31.97 25.87 -15.57
C PHE A 165 -30.74 25.16 -16.12
N ILE A 166 -30.42 25.31 -17.42
CA ILE A 166 -29.22 24.70 -18.03
C ILE A 166 -27.96 25.24 -17.35
N SER A 167 -27.91 26.54 -17.07
CA SER A 167 -26.80 27.17 -16.34
C SER A 167 -26.65 26.59 -14.94
N SER A 168 -27.77 26.41 -14.22
CA SER A 168 -27.79 25.81 -12.89
C SER A 168 -27.36 24.34 -12.93
N LEU A 169 -27.80 23.59 -13.94
CA LEU A 169 -27.44 22.19 -14.14
C LEU A 169 -25.94 22.02 -14.40
N ASN A 170 -25.31 22.93 -15.15
CA ASN A 170 -23.86 22.94 -15.36
C ASN A 170 -23.06 23.26 -14.08
N SER A 171 -23.65 23.98 -13.12
CA SER A 171 -23.03 24.31 -11.83
C SER A 171 -23.23 23.25 -10.75
N MET A 172 -23.88 22.13 -11.08
CA MET A 172 -24.17 21.06 -10.14
C MET A 172 -22.87 20.41 -9.63
N GLN A 173 -22.85 20.01 -8.35
CA GLN A 173 -21.67 19.40 -7.72
C GLN A 173 -21.29 18.03 -8.30
N ARG A 174 -22.17 17.43 -9.12
CA ARG A 174 -22.02 16.11 -9.73
C ARG A 174 -21.67 16.21 -11.21
N ILE A 175 -20.76 15.36 -11.68
CA ILE A 175 -20.39 15.31 -13.10
C ILE A 175 -21.55 14.73 -13.91
N ILE A 176 -22.10 15.56 -14.78
CA ILE A 176 -23.16 15.21 -15.73
C ILE A 176 -22.69 15.63 -17.13
N THR A 177 -22.81 14.74 -18.11
CA THR A 177 -22.65 15.08 -19.52
C THR A 177 -24.03 15.20 -20.16
N LEU A 178 -24.23 16.24 -20.97
CA LEU A 178 -25.44 16.41 -21.76
C LEU A 178 -25.19 15.85 -23.14
N ASP A 179 -25.83 14.73 -23.45
CA ASP A 179 -25.64 14.01 -24.72
C ASP A 179 -26.54 14.58 -25.82
N MET A 180 -27.74 15.04 -25.44
CA MET A 180 -28.68 15.68 -26.35
C MET A 180 -29.50 16.74 -25.62
N LEU A 181 -29.67 17.89 -26.27
CA LEU A 181 -30.55 18.96 -25.84
C LEU A 181 -31.39 19.38 -27.04
N SER A 182 -32.71 19.34 -26.89
CA SER A 182 -33.67 19.77 -27.90
C SER A 182 -34.68 20.71 -27.27
N ILE A 183 -34.95 21.83 -27.95
CA ILE A 183 -35.96 22.80 -27.55
C ILE A 183 -36.94 22.93 -28.70
N SER A 184 -38.21 22.64 -28.43
CA SER A 184 -39.31 22.75 -29.39
C SER A 184 -40.42 23.63 -28.84
N LYS A 185 -41.21 24.24 -29.72
CA LYS A 185 -42.45 24.92 -29.29
C LYS A 185 -43.45 23.88 -28.82
N LYS A 186 -44.13 24.14 -27.71
CA LYS A 186 -45.21 23.26 -27.27
C LYS A 186 -46.41 23.41 -28.22
N ILE A 187 -46.99 22.29 -28.63
CA ILE A 187 -48.10 22.25 -29.60
C ILE A 187 -49.34 22.97 -29.04
N ASP A 188 -49.59 22.87 -27.74
CA ASP A 188 -50.80 23.41 -27.09
C ASP A 188 -50.69 24.91 -26.70
N ASP A 189 -49.47 25.44 -26.56
CA ASP A 189 -49.24 26.80 -26.07
C ASP A 189 -47.99 27.40 -26.72
N THR A 190 -48.20 28.35 -27.62
CA THR A 190 -47.13 29.01 -28.39
C THR A 190 -46.20 29.87 -27.55
N SER A 191 -46.56 30.18 -26.31
CA SER A 191 -45.72 30.94 -25.37
C SER A 191 -44.74 30.06 -24.59
N LEU A 192 -44.98 28.75 -24.53
CA LEU A 192 -44.17 27.80 -23.78
C LEU A 192 -43.32 26.92 -24.69
N LEU A 193 -42.09 26.66 -24.24
CA LEU A 193 -41.16 25.77 -24.91
C LEU A 193 -41.07 24.46 -24.15
N GLU A 194 -40.92 23.37 -24.90
CA GLU A 194 -40.61 22.05 -24.39
C GLU A 194 -39.10 21.81 -24.53
N LEU A 195 -38.45 21.51 -23.42
CA LEU A 195 -37.06 21.09 -23.30
C LEU A 195 -37.02 19.57 -23.18
N ASN A 196 -36.34 18.91 -24.09
CA ASN A 196 -35.98 17.50 -24.01
C ASN A 196 -34.47 17.37 -23.83
N LEU A 197 -34.07 16.70 -22.75
CA LEU A 197 -32.68 16.58 -22.32
C LEU A 197 -32.35 15.10 -22.11
N LYS A 198 -31.26 14.64 -22.72
CA LYS A 198 -30.63 13.36 -22.41
C LYS A 198 -29.25 13.62 -21.83
N GLY A 199 -28.98 13.02 -20.68
CA GLY A 199 -27.67 13.12 -20.05
C GLY A 199 -27.17 11.81 -19.47
N THR A 200 -25.87 11.77 -19.24
CA THR A 200 -25.17 10.66 -18.60
C THR A 200 -24.52 11.16 -17.33
N THR A 201 -24.61 10.37 -16.26
CA THR A 201 -23.95 10.65 -14.98
C THR A 201 -23.10 9.46 -14.57
N PHE A 202 -22.02 9.76 -13.86
CA PHE A 202 -20.98 8.80 -13.52
C PHE A 202 -20.99 8.48 -12.03
N PHE A 203 -20.52 7.28 -11.70
CA PHE A 203 -20.26 6.84 -10.34
C PHE A 203 -19.07 5.86 -10.35
N LYS A 204 -18.41 5.74 -9.21
CA LYS A 204 -17.28 4.83 -9.06
C LYS A 204 -17.78 3.38 -9.04
N LYS A 205 -17.04 2.50 -9.71
CA LYS A 205 -17.25 1.04 -9.65
C LYS A 205 -16.65 0.43 -8.37
#